data_AF-A0A495IVD0-F1
#
_entry.id   AF-A0A495IVD0-F1
#
_cell.length_a   1.000
_cell.length_b   1.000
_cell.length_c   1.000
_cell.angle_alpha   90.00
_cell.angle_beta   90.00
_cell.angle_gamma   90.00
#
_symmetry.space_group_name_H-M   'P 1'
#
loop_
_entity.id
_entity.type
_entity.pdbx_description
1 polymer ?
#
loop_
_entity_poly.entity_id
_entity_poly.type
_entity_poly.pdbx_seq_one_letter_code
_entity_poly.pdbx_strand_id
1 'polypeptide(L)'
;MAKKNLSLYLISVSLFMLVLPVSCITYQCHNGALSLSWGLIGKWFLFWSVGVRLFTAGLKQTIQPEFTAREIFHFRSSESFVVIRELGFANISIGLIGILSLFNAQWATPAAIAGGLYFGLAGIMHIFKRPDSRNEILAMISDLFIFLLMICYLIFTL
;
A
#
# COMPACT_ATOMS: atom_id res chain seq x y z
N MET A 1 -15.74 0.79 20.82
CA MET A 1 -14.83 -0.20 20.19
C MET A 1 -14.33 0.26 18.81
N ALA A 2 -15.20 0.76 17.92
CA ALA A 2 -14.83 1.30 16.58
C ALA A 2 -13.68 2.33 16.57
N LYS A 3 -13.67 3.29 17.51
CA LYS A 3 -12.63 4.35 17.61
C LYS A 3 -11.20 3.80 17.79
N LYS A 4 -11.04 2.65 18.47
CA LYS A 4 -9.73 2.01 18.71
C LYS A 4 -9.20 1.31 17.46
N ASN A 5 -10.09 0.67 16.69
CA ASN A 5 -9.74 0.00 15.44
C ASN A 5 -9.31 1.00 14.35
N LEU A 6 -9.91 2.19 14.34
CA LEU A 6 -9.57 3.26 13.42
C LEU A 6 -8.17 3.84 13.69
N SER A 7 -7.83 4.07 14.97
CA SER A 7 -6.51 4.54 15.37
C SER A 7 -5.41 3.55 14.97
N LEU A 8 -5.64 2.24 15.14
CA LEU A 8 -4.68 1.20 14.77
C LEU A 8 -4.49 1.10 13.25
N TYR A 9 -5.56 1.30 12.47
CA TYR A 9 -5.48 1.33 11.01
C TYR A 9 -4.58 2.48 10.53
N LEU A 10 -4.80 3.70 11.04
CA LEU A 10 -3.99 4.87 10.67
C LEU A 10 -2.52 4.71 11.06
N ILE A 11 -2.25 4.12 12.23
CA ILE A 11 -0.89 3.80 12.67
C ILE A 11 -0.26 2.82 11.70
N SER A 12 -0.95 1.74 11.34
CA SER A 12 -0.46 0.74 10.39
C SER A 12 -0.13 1.33 9.02
N VAL A 13 -1.05 2.14 8.47
CA VAL A 13 -0.85 2.81 7.17
C VAL A 13 0.36 3.73 7.24
N SER A 14 0.46 4.58 8.26
CA SER A 14 1.58 5.52 8.42
C SER A 14 2.92 4.78 8.61
N LEU A 15 2.89 3.66 9.33
CA LEU A 15 4.06 2.83 9.61
C LEU A 15 4.60 2.20 8.33
N PHE A 16 3.74 1.56 7.53
CA PHE A 16 4.14 0.92 6.28
C PHE A 16 4.42 1.91 5.13
N MET A 17 3.77 3.07 5.15
CA MET A 17 3.94 4.07 4.09
C MET A 17 5.21 4.90 4.27
N LEU A 18 5.60 5.24 5.50
CA LEU A 18 6.66 6.23 5.73
C LEU A 18 7.69 5.75 6.74
N VAL A 19 7.26 5.39 7.95
CA VAL A 19 8.20 5.16 9.06
C VAL A 19 9.16 4.01 8.76
N LEU A 20 8.66 2.86 8.35
CA LEU A 20 9.49 1.69 8.08
C LEU A 20 10.34 1.83 6.81
N PRO A 21 9.81 2.25 5.64
CA PRO A 21 10.64 2.48 4.46
C PRO A 21 11.79 3.47 4.73
N VAL A 22 11.48 4.61 5.35
CA VAL A 22 12.49 5.65 5.63
C VAL A 22 13.52 5.12 6.63
N SER A 23 13.11 4.40 7.66
CA SER A 23 14.04 3.78 8.62
C SER A 23 14.99 2.77 7.96
N CYS A 24 14.49 1.96 7.03
CA CYS A 24 15.34 1.02 6.28
C CYS A 24 16.33 1.75 5.36
N ILE A 25 15.88 2.81 4.66
CA ILE A 25 16.73 3.63 3.79
C ILE A 25 17.83 4.30 4.62
N THR A 26 17.47 4.97 5.72
CA THR A 26 18.45 5.67 6.57
C THR A 26 19.44 4.69 7.16
N TYR A 27 18.99 3.55 7.67
CA TYR A 27 19.86 2.52 8.21
C TYR A 27 20.88 2.02 7.16
N GLN A 28 20.45 1.77 5.93
CA GLN A 28 21.35 1.30 4.87
C GLN A 28 22.29 2.38 4.35
N CYS A 29 21.86 3.64 4.28
CA CYS A 29 22.75 4.75 3.94
C CYS A 29 23.86 4.93 4.99
N HIS A 30 23.53 4.78 6.28
CA HIS A 30 24.50 4.97 7.37
C HIS A 30 25.47 3.79 7.51
N ASN A 31 24.99 2.55 7.38
CA ASN A 31 25.80 1.35 7.65
C ASN A 31 26.43 0.72 6.40
N GLY A 32 25.88 0.97 5.21
CA GLY A 32 26.26 0.27 3.98
C GLY A 32 27.13 1.09 3.01
N ALA A 33 27.44 2.35 3.33
CA ALA A 33 28.08 3.31 2.40
C ALA A 33 27.36 3.44 1.04
N LEU A 34 26.07 3.06 0.96
CA LEU A 34 25.26 3.20 -0.23
C LEU A 34 24.79 4.66 -0.34
N SER A 35 25.01 5.26 -1.50
CA SER A 35 24.43 6.57 -1.81
C SER A 35 22.91 6.45 -1.95
N LEU A 36 22.22 7.52 -1.56
CA LEU A 36 20.78 7.63 -1.78
C LEU A 36 20.52 7.54 -3.29
N SER A 37 19.80 6.50 -3.70
CA SER A 37 19.49 6.22 -5.09
C SER A 37 18.03 5.82 -5.25
N TRP A 38 17.47 6.01 -6.44
CA TRP A 38 16.11 5.58 -6.77
C TRP A 38 15.93 4.07 -6.61
N GLY A 39 16.99 3.27 -6.85
CA GLY A 39 16.99 1.84 -6.58
C GLY A 39 16.75 1.51 -5.10
N LEU A 40 17.46 2.19 -4.19
CA LEU A 40 17.32 2.00 -2.76
C LEU A 40 15.97 2.49 -2.22
N ILE A 41 15.53 3.68 -2.66
CA ILE A 41 14.24 4.26 -2.28
C ILE A 41 13.12 3.34 -2.75
N GLY A 42 13.09 3.04 -4.05
CA GLY A 42 12.06 2.21 -4.66
C GLY A 42 11.99 0.84 -4.04
N LYS A 43 13.13 0.17 -3.78
CA LYS A 43 13.17 -1.13 -3.10
C LYS A 43 12.38 -1.15 -1.79
N TRP A 44 12.64 -0.20 -0.89
CA TRP A 44 12.01 -0.21 0.44
C TRP A 44 10.56 0.24 0.42
N PHE A 45 10.22 1.25 -0.39
CA PHE A 45 8.83 1.65 -0.56
C PHE A 45 8.00 0.58 -1.27
N LEU A 46 8.57 -0.10 -2.27
CA LEU A 46 7.91 -1.22 -2.94
C LEU A 46 7.67 -2.37 -1.96
N PHE A 47 8.67 -2.78 -1.18
CA PHE A 47 8.51 -3.84 -0.19
C PHE A 47 7.44 -3.52 0.86
N TRP A 48 7.51 -2.34 1.49
CA TRP A 48 6.60 -2.02 2.60
C TRP A 48 5.23 -1.54 2.13
N SER A 49 5.18 -0.64 1.15
CA SER A 49 3.92 -0.03 0.72
C SER A 49 3.17 -0.86 -0.30
N VAL A 50 3.85 -1.44 -1.30
CA VAL A 50 3.20 -2.38 -2.23
C VAL A 50 3.11 -3.76 -1.59
N GLY A 51 4.20 -4.27 -1.04
CA GLY A 51 4.25 -5.64 -0.51
C GLY A 51 3.43 -5.81 0.77
N VAL A 52 3.99 -5.40 1.90
CA VAL A 52 3.44 -5.69 3.23
C VAL A 52 2.06 -5.04 3.44
N ARG A 53 1.88 -3.78 3.04
CA ARG A 53 0.60 -3.08 3.22
C ARG A 53 -0.53 -3.69 2.41
N LEU A 54 -0.35 -3.98 1.11
CA LEU A 54 -1.42 -4.63 0.33
C LEU A 54 -1.67 -6.05 0.84
N PHE A 55 -0.63 -6.81 1.17
CA PHE A 55 -0.78 -8.15 1.70
C PHE A 55 -1.59 -8.17 3.01
N THR A 56 -1.26 -7.31 3.96
CA THR A 56 -1.98 -7.20 5.24
C THR A 56 -3.40 -6.67 5.08
N ALA A 57 -3.61 -5.69 4.20
CA ALA A 57 -4.95 -5.20 3.86
C ALA A 57 -5.80 -6.30 3.22
N GLY A 58 -5.20 -7.08 2.32
CA GLY A 58 -5.85 -8.18 1.63
C GLY A 58 -6.26 -9.30 2.59
N LEU A 59 -5.36 -9.73 3.49
CA LEU A 59 -5.70 -10.69 4.55
C LEU A 59 -6.88 -10.20 5.39
N LYS A 60 -6.88 -8.91 5.79
CA LYS A 60 -7.97 -8.35 6.58
C LYS A 60 -9.30 -8.30 5.79
N GLN A 61 -9.26 -7.93 4.51
CA GLN A 61 -10.43 -7.91 3.63
C GLN A 61 -11.01 -9.30 3.40
N THR A 62 -10.17 -10.32 3.26
CA THR A 62 -10.62 -11.70 3.07
C THR A 62 -11.20 -12.29 4.35
N ILE A 63 -10.50 -12.15 5.49
CA ILE A 63 -10.88 -12.78 6.77
C ILE A 63 -12.01 -11.99 7.46
N GLN A 64 -11.95 -10.66 7.41
CA GLN A 64 -12.88 -9.75 8.11
C GLN A 64 -13.45 -8.68 7.16
N PRO A 65 -14.21 -9.08 6.11
CA PRO A 65 -14.74 -8.14 5.13
C PRO A 65 -15.69 -7.09 5.72
N GLU A 66 -16.36 -7.41 6.84
CA GLU A 66 -17.27 -6.51 7.54
C GLU A 66 -16.61 -5.19 7.97
N PHE A 67 -15.35 -5.26 8.43
CA PHE A 67 -14.61 -4.06 8.83
C PHE A 67 -14.46 -3.11 7.63
N THR A 68 -14.01 -3.64 6.50
CA THR A 68 -13.81 -2.85 5.28
C THR A 68 -15.14 -2.34 4.73
N ALA A 69 -16.20 -3.16 4.77
CA ALA A 69 -17.52 -2.77 4.33
C ALA A 69 -18.05 -1.57 5.13
N ARG A 70 -18.02 -1.67 6.47
CA ARG A 70 -18.69 -0.68 7.36
C ARG A 70 -17.85 0.56 7.62
N GLU A 71 -16.56 0.37 7.87
CA GLU A 71 -15.68 1.44 8.35
C GLU A 71 -14.97 2.18 7.21
N ILE A 72 -14.78 1.54 6.05
CA ILE A 72 -14.08 2.14 4.90
C ILE A 72 -15.09 2.51 3.80
N PHE A 73 -15.90 1.56 3.35
CA PHE A 73 -16.84 1.79 2.25
C PHE A 73 -18.23 2.27 2.68
N HIS A 74 -18.51 2.25 3.99
CA HIS A 74 -19.80 2.61 4.56
C HIS A 74 -21.00 1.83 3.97
N PHE A 75 -20.74 0.62 3.46
CA PHE A 75 -21.77 -0.31 3.05
C PHE A 75 -22.45 -0.93 4.28
N ARG A 76 -23.78 -0.98 4.24
CA ARG A 76 -24.60 -1.55 5.33
C ARG A 76 -25.03 -2.98 5.05
N SER A 77 -24.98 -3.42 3.80
CA SER A 77 -25.42 -4.76 3.40
C SER A 77 -24.24 -5.73 3.24
N SER A 78 -24.50 -6.99 3.59
CA SER A 78 -23.52 -8.07 3.52
C SER A 78 -23.24 -8.56 2.10
N GLU A 79 -24.03 -8.17 1.09
CA GLU A 79 -23.75 -8.54 -0.31
C GLU A 79 -22.38 -8.01 -0.78
N SER A 80 -21.95 -6.86 -0.23
CA SER A 80 -20.64 -6.28 -0.51
C SER A 80 -19.45 -7.15 -0.07
N PHE A 81 -19.66 -8.13 0.82
CA PHE A 81 -18.57 -8.93 1.39
C PHE A 81 -17.89 -9.81 0.35
N VAL A 82 -18.63 -10.29 -0.65
CA VAL A 82 -18.06 -11.09 -1.75
C VAL A 82 -17.05 -10.24 -2.53
N VAL A 83 -17.46 -9.04 -2.95
CA VAL A 83 -16.59 -8.09 -3.68
C VAL A 83 -15.37 -7.69 -2.84
N ILE A 84 -15.56 -7.48 -1.54
CA ILE A 84 -14.44 -7.15 -0.64
C ILE A 84 -13.45 -8.31 -0.51
N ARG A 85 -13.90 -9.57 -0.53
CA ARG A 85 -13.02 -10.73 -0.51
C ARG A 85 -12.22 -10.87 -1.81
N GLU A 86 -12.85 -10.64 -2.96
CA GLU A 86 -12.17 -10.60 -4.25
C GLU A 86 -11.11 -9.50 -4.30
N LEU A 87 -11.44 -8.30 -3.79
CA LEU A 87 -10.47 -7.22 -3.58
C LEU A 87 -9.34 -7.66 -2.65
N GLY A 88 -9.66 -8.42 -1.60
CA GLY A 88 -8.70 -9.01 -0.69
C GLY A 88 -7.71 -9.95 -1.39
N PHE A 89 -8.19 -10.83 -2.27
CA PHE A 89 -7.34 -11.74 -3.05
C PHE A 89 -6.44 -11.00 -4.03
N ALA A 90 -6.95 -9.93 -4.66
CA ALA A 90 -6.14 -9.06 -5.50
C ALA A 90 -4.98 -8.43 -4.69
N ASN A 91 -5.30 -7.87 -3.52
CA ASN A 91 -4.32 -7.26 -2.62
C ASN A 91 -3.28 -8.25 -2.06
N ILE A 92 -3.71 -9.47 -1.72
CA ILE A 92 -2.80 -10.55 -1.32
C ILE A 92 -1.85 -10.89 -2.46
N SER A 93 -2.36 -11.05 -3.67
CA SER A 93 -1.56 -11.43 -4.84
C SER A 93 -0.53 -10.37 -5.19
N ILE A 94 -0.94 -9.10 -5.31
CA ILE A 94 -0.03 -7.98 -5.61
C ILE A 94 0.97 -7.78 -4.47
N GLY A 95 0.51 -7.81 -3.22
CA GLY A 95 1.36 -7.67 -2.04
C GLY A 95 2.40 -8.78 -1.92
N LEU A 96 2.04 -10.02 -2.28
CA LEU A 96 2.98 -11.13 -2.26
C LEU A 96 4.13 -10.91 -3.25
N ILE A 97 3.85 -10.44 -4.46
CA ILE A 97 4.90 -10.11 -5.44
C ILE A 97 5.79 -8.98 -4.92
N GLY A 98 5.19 -7.96 -4.28
CA GLY A 98 5.93 -6.87 -3.63
C GLY A 98 6.85 -7.35 -2.50
N ILE A 99 6.43 -8.34 -1.69
CA ILE A 99 7.25 -8.96 -0.65
C ILE A 99 8.40 -9.78 -1.28
N LEU A 100 8.08 -10.60 -2.29
CA LEU A 100 9.04 -11.47 -2.97
C LEU A 100 10.15 -10.70 -3.69
N SER A 101 9.89 -9.46 -4.09
CA SER A 101 10.88 -8.57 -4.70
C SER A 101 12.11 -8.30 -3.83
N LEU A 102 11.98 -8.42 -2.50
CA LEU A 102 13.10 -8.28 -1.56
C LEU A 102 14.10 -9.44 -1.69
N PHE A 103 13.60 -10.62 -2.08
CA PHE A 103 14.39 -11.85 -2.21
C PHE A 103 14.87 -12.10 -3.64
N ASN A 104 14.11 -11.64 -4.63
CA ASN A 104 14.51 -11.71 -6.03
C ASN A 104 14.08 -10.43 -6.77
N ALA A 105 15.08 -9.65 -7.19
CA ALA A 105 14.90 -8.34 -7.83
C ALA A 105 14.09 -8.39 -9.13
N GLN A 106 14.00 -9.54 -9.81
CA GLN A 106 13.18 -9.68 -11.03
C GLN A 106 11.68 -9.46 -10.76
N TRP A 107 11.22 -9.63 -9.52
CA TRP A 107 9.84 -9.33 -9.12
C TRP A 107 9.60 -7.84 -8.86
N ALA A 108 10.65 -7.02 -8.75
CA ALA A 108 10.50 -5.61 -8.41
C ALA A 108 9.74 -4.84 -9.50
N THR A 109 10.12 -4.99 -10.77
CA THR A 109 9.44 -4.34 -11.90
C THR A 109 7.95 -4.69 -12.00
N PRO A 110 7.53 -5.98 -12.04
CA PRO A 110 6.11 -6.31 -12.09
C PRO A 110 5.35 -5.88 -10.82
N ALA A 111 5.97 -5.93 -9.63
CA ALA A 111 5.37 -5.40 -8.41
C ALA A 111 5.14 -3.88 -8.49
N ALA A 112 6.14 -3.13 -8.97
CA ALA A 112 6.06 -1.67 -9.10
C ALA A 112 4.96 -1.27 -10.07
N ILE A 113 4.84 -1.96 -11.20
CA ILE A 113 3.81 -1.70 -12.21
C ILE A 113 2.43 -2.04 -11.63
N ALA A 114 2.23 -3.28 -11.18
CA ALA A 114 0.91 -3.73 -10.71
C ALA A 114 0.45 -2.96 -9.46
N GLY A 115 1.32 -2.85 -8.45
CA GLY A 115 1.05 -2.14 -7.22
C GLY A 115 0.94 -0.64 -7.41
N GLY A 116 1.83 -0.04 -8.21
CA GLY A 116 1.77 1.38 -8.55
C GLY A 116 0.45 1.72 -9.25
N LEU A 117 0.08 1.00 -10.30
CA LEU A 117 -1.18 1.20 -11.00
C LEU A 117 -2.39 1.01 -10.07
N TYR A 118 -2.38 -0.03 -9.23
CA TYR A 118 -3.46 -0.27 -8.27
C TYR A 118 -3.65 0.93 -7.33
N PHE A 119 -2.56 1.45 -6.76
CA PHE A 119 -2.63 2.66 -5.92
C PHE A 119 -3.05 3.90 -6.72
N GLY A 120 -2.53 4.08 -7.93
CA GLY A 120 -2.89 5.22 -8.78
C GLY A 120 -4.39 5.26 -9.07
N LEU A 121 -4.96 4.12 -9.47
CA LEU A 121 -6.39 3.99 -9.75
C LEU A 121 -7.23 4.21 -8.49
N ALA A 122 -6.84 3.66 -7.34
CA ALA A 122 -7.52 3.88 -6.07
C ALA A 122 -7.49 5.36 -5.66
N GLY A 123 -6.33 6.00 -5.72
CA GLY A 123 -6.16 7.42 -5.41
C GLY A 123 -6.99 8.33 -6.32
N ILE A 124 -7.01 8.05 -7.63
CA ILE A 124 -7.83 8.79 -8.61
C ILE A 124 -9.33 8.60 -8.32
N MET A 125 -9.76 7.39 -7.99
CA MET A 125 -11.14 7.13 -7.60
C MET A 125 -11.55 7.97 -6.38
N HIS A 126 -10.67 8.10 -5.39
CA HIS A 126 -10.93 8.95 -4.22
C HIS A 126 -11.07 10.43 -4.58
N ILE A 127 -10.28 10.94 -5.54
CA ILE A 127 -10.45 12.32 -6.06
C ILE A 127 -11.85 12.49 -6.65
N PHE A 128 -12.29 11.56 -7.51
CA PHE A 128 -13.60 11.66 -8.16
C PHE A 128 -14.77 11.53 -7.18
N LYS A 129 -14.65 10.64 -6.19
CA LYS A 129 -15.66 10.47 -5.14
C LYS A 129 -15.82 11.73 -4.27
N ARG A 130 -14.77 12.57 -4.20
CA ARG A 130 -14.58 13.67 -3.24
C ARG A 130 -14.55 13.11 -1.80
N PRO A 131 -13.38 13.06 -1.14
CA PRO A 131 -13.27 12.38 0.14
C PRO A 131 -14.05 13.14 1.22
N ASP A 132 -14.89 12.41 1.95
CA ASP A 132 -15.80 12.95 2.97
C ASP A 132 -15.21 12.87 4.40
N SER A 133 -14.04 12.24 4.55
CA SER A 133 -13.37 12.09 5.84
C SER A 133 -11.85 12.29 5.77
N ARG A 134 -11.24 12.65 6.91
CA ARG A 134 -9.77 12.76 7.04
C ARG A 134 -9.06 11.46 6.67
N ASN A 135 -9.69 10.30 6.91
CA ASN A 135 -9.09 9.01 6.61
C ASN A 135 -9.09 8.74 5.11
N GLU A 136 -10.17 9.10 4.42
CA GLU A 136 -10.23 9.00 2.95
C GLU A 136 -9.21 9.95 2.31
N ILE A 137 -9.02 11.16 2.85
CA ILE A 137 -7.97 12.08 2.39
C ILE A 137 -6.58 11.46 2.59
N LEU A 138 -6.29 10.90 3.77
CA LEU A 138 -5.01 10.26 4.03
C LEU A 138 -4.78 9.05 3.12
N ALA A 139 -5.79 8.22 2.92
CA ALA A 139 -5.73 7.08 1.99
C ALA A 139 -5.42 7.58 0.57
N MET A 140 -6.18 8.55 0.07
CA MET A 140 -5.98 9.15 -1.25
C MET A 140 -4.56 9.69 -1.44
N ILE A 141 -4.08 10.52 -0.50
CA ILE A 141 -2.72 11.09 -0.57
C ILE A 141 -1.69 9.96 -0.56
N SER A 142 -1.89 8.97 0.30
CA SER A 142 -0.95 7.85 0.40
C SER A 142 -0.88 7.00 -0.87
N ASP A 143 -2.03 6.81 -1.52
CA ASP A 143 -2.15 6.05 -2.75
C ASP A 143 -1.47 6.79 -3.91
N LEU A 144 -1.76 8.07 -4.09
CA LEU A 144 -1.16 8.90 -5.14
C LEU A 144 0.35 9.06 -4.94
N PHE A 145 0.80 9.21 -3.69
CA PHE A 145 2.23 9.27 -3.38
C PHE A 145 2.95 7.99 -3.81
N ILE A 146 2.44 6.81 -3.43
CA ILE A 146 3.07 5.54 -3.81
C ILE A 146 3.02 5.33 -5.32
N PHE A 147 1.92 5.71 -5.98
CA PHE A 147 1.83 5.67 -7.43
C PHE A 147 2.94 6.48 -8.11
N LEU A 148 3.11 7.74 -7.73
CA LEU A 148 4.16 8.60 -8.28
C LEU A 148 5.56 8.07 -7.95
N LEU A 149 5.76 7.57 -6.73
CA LEU A 149 7.04 6.99 -6.32
C LEU A 149 7.39 5.75 -7.14
N MET A 150 6.42 4.86 -7.41
CA MET A 150 6.63 3.68 -8.27
C MET A 150 6.92 4.09 -9.72
N ILE A 151 6.28 5.15 -10.25
CA ILE A 151 6.63 5.71 -11.56
C ILE A 151 8.08 6.20 -11.58
N CYS A 152 8.48 7.02 -10.59
CA CYS A 152 9.86 7.51 -10.51
C CYS A 152 10.86 6.36 -10.37
N TYR A 153 10.56 5.37 -9.53
CA TYR A 153 11.38 4.17 -9.40
C TYR A 153 11.58 3.49 -10.75
N LEU A 154 10.51 3.22 -11.49
CA LEU A 154 10.59 2.60 -12.81
C LEU A 154 11.40 3.45 -13.81
N ILE A 155 11.16 4.76 -13.88
CA ILE A 155 11.85 5.66 -14.83
C ILE A 155 13.35 5.79 -14.54
N PHE A 156 13.73 5.81 -13.27
CA PHE A 156 15.13 6.06 -12.87
C PHE A 156 15.93 4.79 -12.60
N THR A 157 15.34 3.60 -12.76
CA THR A 157 16.03 2.32 -12.54
C THR A 157 15.95 1.33 -13.69
N LEU A 158 15.03 1.54 -14.64
CA LEU A 158 15.01 0.87 -15.95
C LEU A 158 15.70 1.73 -17.00
#